data_AF-A0A7S1PBL6-F1
#
_entry.id   AF-A0A7S1PBL6-F1
#
_cell.length_a   1.000
_cell.length_b   1.000
_cell.length_c   1.000
_cell.angle_alpha   90.00
_cell.angle_beta   90.00
_cell.angle_gamma   90.00
#
_symmetry.space_group_name_H-M   'P 1'
#
loop_
_entity.id
_entity.type
_entity.pdbx_description
1 polymer ?
#
loop_
_entity_poly.entity_id
_entity_poly.type
_entity_poly.pdbx_seq_one_letter_code
_entity_poly.pdbx_strand_id
1 'polypeptide(L)'
;AMSHRGLAGWSICRWKAGLVEWLQRGFRRYALFVYDRPWPFILVPLLCCFSVVYFILARDPVTEAEALYARHDTQSAQNRATYLATFGSLPPRQSYLVAIGDPARRPNMLQRDALRRFRALDEELRSMKVDDGRGLKFVWADICQEDGDGRCGMENVLQM
;
A
#
# COMPACT_ATOMS: atom_id res chain seq x y z
N ALA A 1 45.08 23.80 -43.62
CA ALA A 1 43.85 23.34 -42.93
C ALA A 1 43.95 23.72 -41.44
N MET A 2 43.59 24.96 -41.11
CA MET A 2 43.65 25.47 -39.75
C MET A 2 42.35 25.12 -39.01
N SER A 3 42.54 24.35 -37.94
CA SER A 3 41.57 23.74 -37.04
C SER A 3 40.32 24.59 -36.70
N HIS A 4 39.17 24.22 -37.28
CA HIS A 4 37.83 24.65 -36.85
C HIS A 4 37.52 24.33 -35.37
N ARG A 5 38.36 23.54 -34.68
CA ARG A 5 38.19 23.17 -33.26
C ARG A 5 38.66 24.27 -32.28
N GLY A 6 39.53 25.18 -32.71
CA GLY A 6 40.04 26.26 -31.84
C GLY A 6 39.04 27.40 -31.59
N LEU A 7 38.21 27.74 -32.59
CA LEU A 7 37.21 28.81 -32.50
C LEU A 7 35.98 28.40 -31.67
N ALA A 8 35.58 27.13 -31.73
CA ALA A 8 34.48 26.60 -30.92
C ALA A 8 34.83 26.49 -29.43
N GLY A 9 36.07 26.14 -29.08
CA GLY A 9 36.52 26.12 -27.68
C GLY A 9 36.53 27.52 -27.04
N TRP A 10 36.91 28.55 -27.81
CA TRP A 10 36.99 29.92 -27.34
C TRP A 10 35.62 30.55 -27.11
N SER A 11 34.64 30.28 -27.99
CA SER A 11 33.26 30.74 -27.82
C SER A 11 32.56 30.08 -26.63
N ILE A 12 32.81 28.79 -26.37
CA ILE A 12 32.28 28.05 -25.21
C ILE A 12 32.89 28.57 -23.90
N CYS A 13 34.20 28.84 -23.85
CA CYS A 13 34.84 29.43 -22.68
C CYS A 13 34.32 30.84 -22.38
N ARG A 14 34.09 31.65 -23.42
CA ARG A 14 33.55 33.01 -23.27
C ARG A 14 32.09 32.99 -22.80
N TRP A 15 31.29 32.05 -23.30
CA TRP A 15 29.90 31.87 -22.85
C TRP A 15 29.84 31.38 -21.40
N LYS A 16 30.65 30.38 -21.02
CA LYS A 16 30.76 29.91 -19.64
C LYS A 16 31.20 31.03 -18.69
N ALA A 17 32.20 31.82 -19.08
CA ALA A 17 32.65 32.97 -18.30
C ALA A 17 31.53 34.02 -18.12
N GLY A 18 30.79 34.34 -19.18
CA GLY A 18 29.64 35.23 -19.11
C GLY A 18 28.51 34.69 -18.23
N LEU A 19 28.26 33.38 -18.26
CA LEU A 19 27.24 32.74 -17.43
C LEU A 19 27.66 32.74 -15.95
N VAL A 20 28.93 32.45 -15.65
CA VAL A 20 29.49 32.52 -14.30
C VAL A 20 29.42 33.94 -13.74
N GLU A 21 29.79 34.95 -14.53
CA GLU A 21 29.69 36.35 -14.10
C GLU A 21 28.23 36.79 -13.88
N TRP A 22 27.31 36.32 -14.72
CA TRP A 22 25.89 36.59 -14.56
C TRP A 22 25.33 35.95 -13.30
N LEU A 23 25.68 34.68 -13.04
CA LEU A 23 25.34 33.95 -11.82
C LEU A 23 25.90 34.65 -10.58
N GLN A 24 27.18 35.05 -10.62
CA GLN A 24 27.82 35.78 -9.51
C GLN A 24 27.16 37.12 -9.24
N ARG A 25 26.79 37.87 -10.28
CA ARG A 25 26.02 39.12 -10.12
C ARG A 25 24.63 38.87 -9.53
N GLY A 26 23.98 37.78 -9.95
CA GLY A 26 22.71 37.32 -9.38
C GLY A 26 22.83 36.98 -7.89
N PHE A 27 23.78 36.12 -7.53
CA PHE A 27 24.05 35.74 -6.14
C PHE A 27 24.46 36.92 -5.28
N ARG A 28 25.23 37.87 -5.80
CA ARG A 28 25.64 39.06 -5.05
C ARG A 28 24.47 39.99 -4.75
N ARG A 29 23.57 40.21 -5.73
CA ARG A 29 22.33 40.97 -5.50
C ARG A 29 21.38 40.26 -4.55
N TYR A 30 21.27 38.94 -4.70
CA TYR A 30 20.48 38.10 -3.81
C TYR A 30 21.01 38.14 -2.36
N ALA A 31 22.32 38.00 -2.16
CA ALA A 31 22.94 38.06 -0.85
C ALA A 31 22.73 39.41 -0.16
N LEU A 32 22.83 40.52 -0.91
CA LEU A 32 22.52 41.86 -0.37
C LEU A 32 21.05 41.98 0.03
N PHE A 33 20.13 41.51 -0.82
CA PHE A 33 18.70 41.50 -0.50
C PHE A 33 18.36 40.68 0.76
N VAL A 34 19.01 39.51 0.92
CA VAL A 34 18.84 38.65 2.11
C VAL A 34 19.42 39.32 3.36
N TYR A 35 20.52 40.05 3.22
CA TYR A 35 21.13 40.79 4.33
C TYR A 35 20.26 41.97 4.78
N ASP A 36 19.69 42.72 3.83
CA ASP A 36 18.82 43.87 4.11
C ASP A 36 17.49 43.48 4.76
N ARG A 37 16.96 42.28 4.45
CA ARG A 37 15.73 41.74 5.04
C ARG A 37 15.92 40.24 5.33
N PRO A 38 16.40 39.88 6.53
CA PRO A 38 16.60 38.47 6.89
C PRO A 38 15.30 37.76 7.29
N TRP A 39 14.31 38.50 7.80
CA TRP A 39 13.06 37.94 8.32
C TRP A 39 12.24 37.08 7.33
N PRO A 40 12.03 37.44 6.04
CA PRO A 40 11.28 36.58 5.12
C PRO A 40 12.07 35.32 4.79
N PHE A 41 13.39 35.36 4.88
CA PHE A 41 14.26 34.20 4.65
C PHE A 41 14.18 33.17 5.78
N ILE A 42 13.74 33.59 6.96
CA ILE A 42 13.47 32.68 8.08
C ILE A 42 12.02 32.19 8.00
N LEU A 43 11.06 33.09 7.72
CA LEU A 43 9.64 32.73 7.70
C LEU A 43 9.24 31.83 6.53
N VAL A 44 9.76 32.06 5.33
CA VAL A 44 9.42 31.27 4.14
C VAL A 44 9.79 29.78 4.29
N PRO A 45 11.03 29.40 4.64
CA PRO A 45 11.35 27.98 4.84
C PRO A 45 10.60 27.39 6.02
N LEU A 46 10.34 28.17 7.07
CA LEU A 46 9.59 27.72 8.23
C LEU A 46 8.13 27.40 7.87
N LEU A 47 7.48 28.25 7.07
CA LEU A 47 6.15 27.97 6.50
C LEU A 47 6.17 26.78 5.54
N CYS A 48 7.22 26.61 4.73
CA CYS A 48 7.40 25.42 3.89
C CYS A 48 7.57 24.15 4.73
N CYS A 49 8.30 24.19 5.85
CA CYS A 49 8.41 23.05 6.75
C CYS A 49 7.06 22.71 7.35
N PHE A 50 6.32 23.71 7.83
CA PHE A 50 4.98 23.49 8.38
C PHE A 50 4.01 22.94 7.34
N SER A 51 4.05 23.42 6.09
CA SER A 51 3.19 22.89 5.03
C SER A 51 3.53 21.44 4.71
N VAL A 52 4.82 21.08 4.61
CA VAL A 52 5.26 19.70 4.38
C VAL A 52 4.82 18.79 5.54
N VAL A 53 4.99 19.22 6.79
CA VAL A 53 4.54 18.47 7.97
C VAL A 53 3.02 18.27 7.92
N TYR A 54 2.27 19.32 7.63
CA TYR A 54 0.81 19.22 7.48
C TYR A 54 0.42 18.21 6.39
N PHE A 55 1.08 18.25 5.22
CA PHE A 55 0.82 17.28 4.16
C PHE A 55 1.16 15.84 4.54
N ILE A 56 2.19 15.62 5.34
CA ILE A 56 2.53 14.29 5.86
C ILE A 56 1.46 13.80 6.83
N LEU A 57 0.98 14.67 7.73
CA LEU A 57 -0.06 14.33 8.69
C LEU A 57 -1.43 14.14 8.05
N ALA A 58 -1.74 14.90 7.00
CA ALA A 58 -2.98 14.80 6.25
C ALA A 58 -2.98 13.66 5.22
N ARG A 59 -1.87 12.94 5.05
CA ARG A 59 -1.77 11.84 4.10
C ARG A 59 -2.34 10.57 4.71
N ASP A 60 -3.41 10.06 4.10
CA ASP A 60 -3.91 8.73 4.44
C ASP A 60 -2.89 7.65 4.02
N PRO A 61 -2.48 6.77 4.95
CA PRO A 61 -1.59 5.67 4.61
C PRO A 61 -2.32 4.65 3.74
N VAL A 62 -1.74 4.31 2.59
CA VAL A 62 -2.24 3.20 1.77
C VAL A 62 -1.79 1.89 2.44
N THR A 63 -2.73 1.16 3.04
CA THR A 63 -2.46 -0.11 3.72
C THR A 63 -2.80 -1.34 2.87
N GLU A 64 -3.48 -1.15 1.75
CA GLU A 64 -3.86 -2.26 0.86
C GLU A 64 -2.63 -2.74 0.08
N ALA A 65 -2.25 -4.00 0.31
CA ALA A 65 -1.10 -4.62 -0.35
C ALA A 65 -1.21 -4.56 -1.89
N GLU A 66 -2.42 -4.72 -2.43
CA GLU A 66 -2.64 -4.66 -3.87
C GLU A 66 -2.34 -3.27 -4.44
N ALA A 67 -2.69 -2.20 -3.74
CA ALA A 67 -2.38 -0.84 -4.17
C ALA A 67 -0.88 -0.50 -4.04
N LEU A 68 -0.16 -1.18 -3.15
CA LEU A 68 1.28 -0.99 -2.98
C LEU A 68 2.13 -1.77 -3.99
N TYR A 69 1.71 -3.00 -4.34
CA TYR A 69 2.52 -3.93 -5.12
C TYR A 69 2.05 -4.10 -6.57
N ALA A 70 0.82 -3.72 -6.91
CA ALA A 70 0.32 -3.77 -8.28
C ALA A 70 0.39 -2.38 -8.94
N ARG A 71 0.94 -2.35 -10.15
CA ARG A 71 0.97 -1.12 -10.95
C ARG A 71 -0.41 -0.92 -11.62
N HIS A 72 -0.97 0.28 -11.45
CA HIS A 72 -2.36 0.59 -11.86
C HIS A 72 -2.63 0.53 -13.37
N ASP A 73 -1.60 0.64 -14.21
CA ASP A 73 -1.70 0.64 -15.68
C ASP A 73 -1.54 -0.76 -16.31
N THR A 74 -1.53 -1.82 -15.50
CA THR A 74 -1.33 -3.19 -15.98
C THR A 74 -2.61 -3.83 -16.52
N GLN A 75 -2.45 -4.79 -17.45
CA GLN A 75 -3.56 -5.60 -17.94
C GLN A 75 -4.29 -6.32 -16.79
N SER A 76 -3.57 -6.74 -15.74
CA SER A 76 -4.16 -7.35 -14.55
C SER A 76 -5.10 -6.39 -13.80
N ALA A 77 -4.75 -5.11 -13.69
CA ALA A 77 -5.61 -4.09 -13.09
C ALA A 77 -6.87 -3.85 -13.92
N GLN A 78 -6.74 -3.81 -15.25
CA GLN A 78 -7.87 -3.70 -16.16
C GLN A 78 -8.80 -4.91 -16.08
N ASN A 79 -8.25 -6.13 -16.09
CA ASN A 79 -9.03 -7.36 -15.95
C ASN A 79 -9.79 -7.40 -14.62
N ARG A 80 -9.16 -6.96 -13.53
CA ARG A 80 -9.81 -6.84 -12.23
C ARG A 80 -10.95 -5.81 -12.25
N ALA A 81 -10.75 -4.65 -12.87
CA ALA A 81 -11.79 -3.64 -13.01
C ALA A 81 -12.98 -4.18 -13.81
N THR A 82 -12.73 -4.91 -14.91
CA THR A 82 -13.77 -5.59 -15.69
C THR A 82 -14.49 -6.66 -14.86
N TYR A 83 -13.76 -7.46 -14.08
CA TYR A 83 -14.33 -8.47 -13.18
C TYR A 83 -15.27 -7.82 -12.16
N LEU A 84 -14.80 -6.77 -11.47
CA LEU A 84 -15.60 -6.02 -10.51
C LEU A 84 -16.83 -5.38 -11.13
N ALA A 85 -16.71 -4.82 -12.34
CA ALA A 85 -17.86 -4.27 -13.06
C ALA A 85 -18.88 -5.35 -13.44
N THR A 86 -18.44 -6.59 -13.67
CA THR A 86 -19.31 -7.70 -14.09
C THR A 86 -19.97 -8.40 -12.91
N PHE A 87 -19.21 -8.68 -11.86
CA PHE A 87 -19.64 -9.52 -10.73
C PHE A 87 -19.94 -8.71 -9.46
N GLY A 88 -19.69 -7.40 -9.45
CA GLY A 88 -20.01 -6.49 -8.35
C GLY A 88 -19.05 -6.55 -7.15
N SER A 89 -18.40 -7.69 -6.93
CA SER A 89 -17.42 -7.87 -5.85
C SER A 89 -16.26 -8.78 -6.28
N LEU A 90 -15.15 -8.69 -5.54
CA LEU A 90 -14.08 -9.68 -5.65
C LEU A 90 -14.57 -11.04 -5.13
N PRO A 91 -13.88 -12.14 -5.47
CA PRO A 91 -14.10 -13.42 -4.83
C PRO A 91 -14.04 -13.28 -3.30
N PRO A 92 -14.78 -14.13 -2.56
CA PRO A 92 -14.76 -14.11 -1.10
C PRO A 92 -13.33 -14.27 -0.57
N ARG A 93 -13.07 -13.65 0.58
CA ARG A 93 -11.82 -13.89 1.30
C ARG A 93 -11.80 -15.34 1.78
N GLN A 94 -10.80 -16.09 1.34
CA GLN A 94 -10.64 -17.48 1.72
C GLN A 94 -9.70 -17.61 2.91
N SER A 95 -10.13 -18.35 3.93
CA SER A 95 -9.31 -18.71 5.08
C SER A 95 -9.26 -20.22 5.22
N TYR A 96 -8.07 -20.79 5.36
CA TYR A 96 -7.86 -22.23 5.44
C TYR A 96 -7.33 -22.61 6.81
N LEU A 97 -7.87 -23.68 7.38
CA LEU A 97 -7.34 -24.33 8.57
C LEU A 97 -6.89 -25.74 8.21
N VAL A 98 -5.59 -25.99 8.36
CA VAL A 98 -5.01 -27.32 8.12
C VAL A 98 -4.67 -27.95 9.46
N ALA A 99 -5.37 -29.04 9.80
CA ALA A 99 -5.10 -29.80 11.01
C ALA A 99 -4.17 -30.98 10.69
N ILE A 100 -3.00 -30.99 11.33
CA ILE A 100 -1.98 -32.03 11.15
C ILE A 100 -1.92 -32.89 12.41
N GLY A 101 -1.92 -34.20 12.22
CA GLY A 101 -1.76 -35.16 13.32
C GLY A 101 -0.33 -35.41 13.69
N ASP A 102 -0.10 -35.63 14.98
CA ASP A 102 1.16 -36.20 15.44
C ASP A 102 1.28 -37.62 14.85
N PRO A 103 2.22 -37.87 13.93
CA PRO A 103 2.34 -39.16 13.26
C PRO A 103 2.67 -40.29 14.23
N ALA A 104 3.28 -40.01 15.38
CA ALA A 104 3.63 -41.02 16.39
C ALA A 104 2.43 -41.42 17.27
N ARG A 105 1.47 -40.51 17.49
CA ARG A 105 0.32 -40.74 18.39
C ARG A 105 -1.00 -40.92 17.65
N ARG A 106 -1.16 -40.26 16.51
CA ARG A 106 -2.38 -40.25 15.67
C ARG A 106 -2.00 -40.17 14.19
N PRO A 107 -1.56 -41.29 13.61
CA PRO A 107 -1.22 -41.34 12.19
C PRO A 107 -2.45 -41.12 11.27
N ASN A 108 -3.67 -41.29 11.78
CA ASN A 108 -4.90 -41.12 11.01
C ASN A 108 -5.83 -40.07 11.63
N MET A 109 -6.08 -38.98 10.89
CA MET A 109 -6.98 -37.89 11.27
C MET A 109 -8.45 -38.14 10.94
N LEU A 110 -8.75 -39.22 10.23
CA LEU A 110 -10.12 -39.65 9.93
C LEU A 110 -10.72 -40.57 11.01
N GLN A 111 -10.02 -40.76 12.13
CA GLN A 111 -10.56 -41.51 13.26
C GLN A 111 -11.71 -40.76 13.94
N ARG A 112 -12.68 -41.51 14.48
CA ARG A 112 -13.88 -40.96 15.12
C ARG A 112 -13.59 -39.88 16.16
N ASP A 113 -12.56 -40.06 16.98
CA ASP A 113 -12.21 -39.10 18.02
C ASP A 113 -11.62 -37.80 17.47
N ALA A 114 -10.89 -37.87 16.35
CA ALA A 114 -10.40 -36.68 15.65
C ALA A 114 -11.56 -35.94 14.97
N LEU A 115 -12.45 -36.66 14.28
CA LEU A 115 -13.64 -36.09 13.66
C LEU A 115 -14.57 -35.41 14.67
N ARG A 116 -14.74 -35.99 15.87
CA ARG A 116 -15.49 -35.34 16.96
C ARG A 116 -14.87 -34.01 17.40
N ARG A 117 -13.55 -33.93 17.46
CA ARG A 117 -12.85 -32.68 17.81
C ARG A 117 -12.95 -31.66 16.69
N PHE A 118 -12.87 -32.08 15.44
CA PHE A 118 -13.11 -31.18 14.31
C PHE A 118 -14.53 -30.62 14.31
N ARG A 119 -15.52 -31.44 14.65
CA ARG A 119 -16.89 -30.96 14.80
C ARG A 119 -17.03 -29.93 15.92
N ALA A 120 -16.43 -30.19 17.08
CA ALA A 120 -16.44 -29.22 18.18
C ALA A 120 -15.76 -27.90 17.79
N LEU A 121 -14.65 -27.98 17.05
CA LEU A 121 -13.95 -26.81 16.53
C LEU A 121 -14.79 -26.04 15.49
N ASP A 122 -15.50 -26.75 14.61
CA ASP A 122 -16.41 -26.15 13.62
C ASP A 122 -17.53 -25.34 14.30
N GLU A 123 -18.13 -25.90 15.36
CA GLU A 123 -19.16 -25.24 16.16
C GLU A 123 -18.59 -24.02 16.93
N GLU A 124 -17.36 -24.13 17.45
CA GLU A 124 -16.67 -23.02 18.12
C GLU A 124 -16.37 -21.87 17.15
N LEU A 125 -15.86 -22.17 15.94
CA LEU A 125 -15.57 -21.17 14.92
C LEU A 125 -16.84 -20.44 14.45
N ARG A 126 -17.95 -21.16 14.26
CA ARG A 126 -19.24 -20.58 13.87
C ARG A 126 -19.83 -19.66 14.93
N SER A 127 -19.58 -19.95 16.21
CA SER A 127 -20.11 -19.18 17.34
C SER A 127 -19.17 -18.08 17.84
N MET A 128 -17.96 -17.99 17.27
CA MET A 128 -16.97 -16.99 17.62
C MET A 128 -17.51 -15.58 17.37
N LYS A 129 -17.41 -14.72 18.39
CA LYS A 129 -17.77 -13.31 18.34
C LYS A 129 -16.52 -12.47 18.31
N VAL A 130 -16.37 -11.65 17.28
CA VAL A 130 -15.25 -10.73 17.14
C VAL A 130 -15.76 -9.30 17.35
N ASP A 131 -15.05 -8.55 18.20
CA ASP A 131 -15.31 -7.13 18.45
C ASP A 131 -14.52 -6.30 17.43
N ASP A 132 -15.18 -5.35 16.77
CA ASP A 132 -14.55 -4.45 15.80
C ASP A 132 -13.78 -3.29 16.43
N GLY A 133 -13.72 -3.24 17.77
CA GLY A 133 -13.09 -2.16 18.53
C GLY A 133 -13.94 -0.88 18.60
N ARG A 134 -15.11 -0.87 17.94
CA ARG A 134 -16.14 0.18 18.01
C ARG A 134 -17.36 -0.31 18.82
N GLY A 135 -17.29 -1.51 19.39
CA GLY A 135 -18.32 -2.13 20.23
C GLY A 135 -19.36 -2.92 19.44
N LEU A 136 -19.20 -3.07 18.12
CA LEU A 136 -20.02 -3.98 17.33
C LEU A 136 -19.42 -5.37 17.42
N LYS A 137 -20.29 -6.37 17.67
CA LYS A 137 -19.89 -7.77 17.75
C LYS A 137 -20.40 -8.50 16.53
N PHE A 138 -19.48 -9.05 15.76
CA PHE A 138 -19.77 -9.81 14.55
C PHE A 138 -19.62 -11.30 14.84
N VAL A 139 -20.57 -12.09 14.36
CA VAL A 139 -20.50 -13.55 14.31
C VAL A 139 -20.13 -13.97 12.88
N TRP A 140 -19.60 -15.17 12.70
CA TRP A 140 -19.30 -15.73 11.37
C TRP A 140 -20.45 -15.58 10.37
N ALA A 141 -21.70 -15.78 10.83
CA ALA A 141 -22.90 -15.63 10.02
C ALA A 141 -23.12 -14.23 9.45
N ASP A 142 -22.56 -13.19 10.06
CA ASP A 142 -22.75 -11.80 9.62
C ASP A 142 -21.79 -11.39 8.49
N ILE A 143 -20.73 -12.18 8.26
CA ILE A 143 -19.61 -11.82 7.37
C ILE A 143 -19.33 -12.87 6.29
N CYS A 144 -19.82 -14.09 6.48
CA CYS A 144 -19.61 -15.18 5.53
C CYS A 144 -20.32 -14.89 4.20
N GLN A 145 -19.80 -15.45 3.11
CA GLN A 145 -20.59 -15.54 1.89
C GLN A 145 -21.59 -16.69 2.04
N GLU A 146 -22.85 -16.40 1.78
CA GLU A 146 -23.89 -17.42 1.71
C GLU A 146 -23.79 -18.19 0.39
N ASP A 147 -23.88 -19.50 0.48
CA ASP A 147 -24.10 -20.38 -0.67
C ASP A 147 -25.55 -20.26 -1.17
N GLY A 148 -25.87 -20.87 -2.31
CA GLY A 148 -27.21 -20.84 -2.91
C GLY A 148 -28.36 -21.33 -2.00
N ASP A 149 -28.04 -22.02 -0.91
CA ASP A 149 -28.98 -22.52 0.10
C ASP A 149 -29.12 -21.59 1.34
N GLY A 150 -28.54 -20.38 1.31
CA GLY A 150 -28.59 -19.41 2.41
C GLY A 150 -27.77 -19.81 3.64
N ARG A 151 -26.77 -20.66 3.47
CA ARG A 151 -25.84 -21.08 4.52
C ARG A 151 -24.45 -20.54 4.25
N CYS A 152 -23.72 -20.16 5.29
CA CYS A 152 -22.31 -19.79 5.14
C CYS A 152 -21.50 -20.91 4.50
N GLY A 153 -20.77 -20.59 3.42
CA GLY A 153 -19.82 -21.50 2.80
C GLY A 153 -18.69 -21.85 3.76
N MET A 154 -18.69 -23.10 4.24
CA MET A 154 -17.63 -23.66 5.08
C MET A 154 -17.38 -25.10 4.65
N GLU A 155 -16.41 -25.27 3.77
CA GLU A 155 -16.03 -26.58 3.24
C GLU A 155 -15.16 -27.33 4.24
N ASN A 156 -15.62 -28.50 4.69
CA ASN A 156 -14.86 -29.36 5.58
C ASN A 156 -15.11 -30.85 5.28
N VAL A 157 -14.24 -31.72 5.79
CA VAL A 157 -14.34 -33.19 5.60
C VAL A 157 -15.59 -33.80 6.25
N LEU A 158 -16.26 -33.08 7.14
CA LEU A 158 -17.49 -33.54 7.80
C LEU A 158 -18.76 -33.31 6.96
N GLN A 159 -18.67 -32.49 5.91
CA GLN A 159 -19.76 -32.19 4.98
C GLN A 159 -19.70 -33.01 3.67
N MET A 160 -18.67 -33.86 3.51
CA MET A 160 -18.55 -34.81 2.40
C MET A 160 -19.37 -36.08 2.61
#